data_AF-A0A5N6NDA8-F1
#
_entry.id   AF-A0A5N6NDA8-F1
#
_cell.length_a   1.000
_cell.length_b   1.000
_cell.length_c   1.000
_cell.angle_alpha   90.00
_cell.angle_beta   90.00
_cell.angle_gamma   90.00
#
_symmetry.space_group_name_H-M   'P 1'
#
loop_
_entity.id
_entity.type
_entity.pdbx_description
1 polymer ?
#
loop_
_entity_poly.entity_id
_entity_poly.type
_entity_poly.pdbx_seq_one_letter_code
_entity_poly.pdbx_strand_id
1 'polypeptide(L)'
;MEGSPTGKRKILELLKEEKLYAKFSKCEFWLREVQFWGLVVNSEGIHVDPAKIEAIKNWDTSKTPTEIRSFLGLAGYYRILSQTFLR
;
A
#
# COMPACT_ATOMS: atom_id res chain seq x y z
N MET A 1 11.73 27.72 -21.72
CA MET A 1 12.06 27.21 -20.38
C MET A 1 11.67 25.74 -20.36
N GLU A 2 12.66 24.86 -20.38
CA GLU A 2 12.54 23.42 -20.61
C GLU A 2 11.57 22.73 -19.64
N GLY A 3 10.62 21.99 -20.22
CA GLY A 3 9.74 21.11 -19.46
C GLY A 3 10.53 19.96 -18.85
N SER A 4 10.76 20.04 -17.55
CA SER A 4 11.34 18.98 -16.73
C SER A 4 10.65 17.63 -17.02
N PRO A 5 11.40 16.52 -17.23
CA PRO A 5 10.80 15.20 -17.37
C PRO A 5 10.02 14.86 -16.11
N THR A 6 8.68 14.79 -16.22
CA THR A 6 7.78 14.22 -15.20
C THR A 6 8.42 12.96 -14.60
N GLY A 7 8.56 12.89 -13.28
CA GLY A 7 9.38 11.87 -12.58
C GLY A 7 9.12 10.41 -13.01
N LYS A 8 7.92 10.10 -13.50
CA LYS A 8 7.55 8.80 -14.10
C LYS A 8 8.48 8.39 -15.24
N ARG A 9 8.84 9.30 -16.15
CA ARG A 9 9.71 9.01 -17.29
C ARG A 9 11.13 8.63 -16.86
N LYS A 10 11.69 9.38 -15.89
CA LYS A 10 13.01 9.10 -15.30
C LYS A 10 13.05 7.75 -14.60
N ILE A 11 11.99 7.39 -13.88
CA ILE A 11 11.89 6.08 -13.21
C ILE A 11 11.86 4.95 -14.25
N LEU A 12 11.09 5.09 -15.33
CA LEU A 12 11.04 4.07 -16.39
C LEU A 12 12.37 3.95 -17.16
N GLU A 13 13.06 5.07 -17.39
CA GLU A 13 14.41 5.08 -17.98
C GLU A 13 15.42 4.35 -17.07
N LEU A 14 15.44 4.65 -15.77
CA LEU A 14 16.29 3.97 -14.79
C LEU A 14 16.00 2.47 -14.70
N LEU A 15 14.72 2.07 -14.64
CA LEU A 15 14.34 0.66 -14.64
C LEU A 15 14.85 -0.06 -15.91
N LYS A 16 14.81 0.61 -17.06
CA LYS A 16 15.34 0.07 -18.32
C LYS A 16 16.87 -0.07 -18.29
N GLU A 17 17.59 0.92 -17.77
CA GLU A 17 19.05 0.88 -17.60
C GLU A 17 19.49 -0.28 -16.71
N GLU A 18 18.77 -0.49 -15.60
CA GLU A 18 18.99 -1.59 -14.64
C GLU A 18 18.42 -2.95 -15.11
N LYS A 19 17.86 -3.01 -16.33
CA LYS A 19 17.21 -4.20 -16.91
C LYS A 19 16.09 -4.79 -16.02
N LEU A 20 15.40 -3.93 -15.27
CA LEU A 20 14.22 -4.25 -14.48
C LEU A 20 12.96 -3.96 -15.30
N TYR A 21 12.15 -5.00 -15.52
CA TYR A 21 10.92 -4.88 -16.30
C TYR A 21 9.70 -5.11 -15.43
N ALA A 22 8.82 -4.12 -15.38
CA ALA A 22 7.54 -4.26 -14.71
C ALA A 22 6.53 -4.98 -15.61
N LYS A 23 5.73 -5.87 -15.04
CA LYS A 23 4.63 -6.51 -15.77
C LYS A 23 3.51 -5.49 -15.98
N PHE A 24 3.25 -5.13 -17.24
CA PHE A 24 2.26 -4.11 -17.59
C PHE A 24 0.86 -4.38 -16.99
N SER A 25 0.44 -5.64 -16.90
CA SER A 25 -0.85 -6.02 -16.30
C SER A 25 -0.97 -5.75 -14.79
N LYS A 26 0.12 -5.32 -14.12
CA LYS A 26 0.15 -4.96 -12.70
C LYS A 26 0.49 -3.48 -12.49
N CYS A 27 0.65 -2.72 -13.58
CA CYS A 27 1.02 -1.32 -13.52
C CYS A 27 -0.21 -0.46 -13.74
N GLU A 28 -0.42 0.48 -12.83
CA GLU A 28 -1.49 1.47 -12.92
C GLU A 28 -0.86 2.84 -13.03
N PHE A 29 -1.33 3.65 -13.96
CA PHE A 29 -0.77 4.98 -14.22
C PHE A 29 -1.87 6.02 -14.27
N TRP A 30 -1.54 7.23 -13.81
CA TRP A 30 -2.43 8.40 -13.89
C TRP A 30 -3.73 8.28 -13.07
N LEU A 31 -3.70 7.46 -12.02
CA LEU A 31 -4.79 7.39 -11.05
C LEU A 31 -4.74 8.54 -10.05
N ARG A 32 -5.91 8.95 -9.55
CA ARG A 32 -6.04 9.92 -8.44
C ARG A 32 -5.85 9.26 -7.09
N GLU A 33 -6.10 7.95 -7.04
CA GLU A 33 -5.98 7.10 -5.87
C GLU A 33 -5.30 5.80 -6.30
N VAL A 34 -4.38 5.30 -5.49
CA VAL A 34 -3.68 4.04 -5.73
C VAL A 34 -3.74 3.17 -4.49
N GLN A 35 -4.08 1.90 -4.66
CA GLN A 35 -3.97 0.91 -3.61
C GLN A 35 -2.57 0.30 -3.59
N PHE A 36 -1.88 0.41 -2.47
CA PHE A 36 -0.53 -0.12 -2.30
C PHE A 36 -0.36 -0.74 -0.91
N TRP A 37 0.00 -2.03 -0.85
CA TRP A 37 0.23 -2.77 0.41
C TRP A 37 -0.94 -2.76 1.41
N GLY A 38 -2.19 -2.68 0.93
CA GLY A 38 -3.37 -2.56 1.80
C GLY A 38 -3.54 -1.17 2.42
N LEU A 39 -2.87 -0.19 1.83
CA LEU A 39 -3.07 1.24 2.03
C LEU A 39 -3.66 1.84 0.77
N VAL A 40 -4.36 2.96 0.94
CA VAL A 40 -4.92 3.78 -0.11
C VAL A 40 -4.18 5.11 -0.09
N VAL A 41 -3.57 5.51 -1.20
CA VAL A 41 -2.85 6.78 -1.31
C VAL A 41 -3.59 7.67 -2.28
N ASN A 42 -4.00 8.85 -1.83
CA ASN A 42 -4.71 9.84 -2.63
C ASN A 42 -4.22 11.27 -2.29
N SER A 43 -4.95 12.29 -2.75
CA SER A 43 -4.60 13.69 -2.49
C SER A 43 -4.79 14.13 -1.05
N GLU A 44 -5.60 13.42 -0.27
CA GLU A 44 -5.88 13.71 1.15
C GLU A 44 -4.84 13.07 2.08
N GLY A 45 -4.13 12.06 1.59
CA GLY A 45 -3.02 11.44 2.29
C GLY A 45 -2.92 9.94 2.04
N ILE A 46 -2.37 9.25 3.03
CA ILE A 46 -2.34 7.79 3.09
C ILE A 46 -3.46 7.36 4.03
N HIS A 47 -4.20 6.32 3.66
CA HIS A 47 -5.30 5.73 4.41
C HIS A 47 -5.12 4.21 4.49
N VAL A 48 -5.60 3.57 5.55
CA VAL A 48 -5.68 2.10 5.57
C VAL A 48 -6.85 1.68 4.69
N ASP A 49 -6.66 0.66 3.85
CA ASP A 49 -7.71 0.12 2.99
C ASP A 49 -8.91 -0.33 3.85
N PRO A 50 -10.12 0.20 3.61
CA PRO A 50 -11.33 -0.19 4.32
C PRO A 50 -11.56 -1.71 4.33
N ALA A 51 -11.22 -2.42 3.25
CA ALA A 51 -11.37 -3.87 3.17
C ALA A 51 -10.47 -4.61 4.18
N LYS A 52 -9.27 -4.07 4.48
CA LYS A 52 -8.39 -4.62 5.52
C LYS A 52 -8.94 -4.37 6.92
N ILE A 53 -9.55 -3.20 7.14
CA ILE A 53 -10.22 -2.89 8.41
C ILE A 53 -11.41 -3.82 8.62
N GLU A 54 -12.25 -4.02 7.59
CA GLU A 54 -13.40 -4.92 7.66
C GLU A 54 -12.98 -6.38 7.90
N ALA A 55 -11.91 -6.85 7.25
CA ALA A 55 -11.40 -8.20 7.48
C ALA A 55 -10.95 -8.43 8.93
N ILE A 56 -10.38 -7.41 9.59
CA ILE A 56 -10.00 -7.49 11.01
C ILE A 56 -11.23 -7.42 11.91
N LYS A 57 -12.22 -6.57 11.59
CA LYS A 57 -13.48 -6.45 12.34
C LYS A 57 -14.30 -7.74 12.31
N ASN A 58 -14.35 -8.39 11.16
CA ASN A 58 -15.09 -9.62 10.93
C ASN A 58 -14.25 -10.87 11.21
N TRP A 59 -13.07 -10.71 11.82
CA TRP A 59 -12.22 -11.84 12.17
C TRP A 59 -12.90 -12.69 13.24
N ASP A 60 -13.11 -13.97 12.96
CA ASP A 60 -13.75 -14.91 13.88
C ASP A 60 -13.00 -14.98 15.21
N THR A 61 -13.72 -15.16 16.31
CA THR A 61 -13.09 -15.21 17.64
C THR A 61 -12.07 -16.36 17.71
N SER A 62 -10.79 -15.99 17.73
CA SER A 62 -9.66 -16.90 17.86
C SER A 62 -9.77 -17.73 19.14
N LYS A 63 -9.61 -19.05 19.04
CA LYS A 63 -9.79 -19.97 20.19
C LYS A 63 -8.45 -20.53 20.69
N THR A 64 -7.42 -20.48 19.87
CA THR A 64 -6.10 -21.01 20.20
C THR A 64 -5.08 -19.91 20.48
N PRO A 65 -4.06 -20.17 21.32
CA PRO A 65 -2.98 -19.21 21.57
C PRO A 65 -2.24 -18.77 20.30
N THR A 66 -2.14 -19.63 19.29
CA THR A 66 -1.49 -19.30 18.00
C THR A 66 -2.32 -18.31 17.19
N GLU A 67 -3.63 -18.55 17.06
CA GLU A 67 -4.53 -17.62 16.36
C GLU A 67 -4.60 -16.26 17.05
N ILE A 68 -4.59 -16.24 18.39
CA ILE A 68 -4.58 -14.99 19.18
C ILE A 68 -3.30 -14.20 18.88
N ARG A 69 -2.12 -14.83 18.85
CA ARG A 69 -0.86 -14.16 18.51
C ARG A 69 -0.84 -13.65 17.07
N SER A 70 -1.35 -14.43 16.11
CA SER A 70 -1.45 -14.01 14.71
C SER A 70 -2.36 -12.78 14.55
N PHE A 71 -3.53 -12.79 15.21
CA PHE A 71 -4.44 -11.66 15.21
C PHE A 71 -3.78 -10.41 15.82
N LEU A 72 -3.16 -10.54 16.99
CA LEU A 72 -2.47 -9.43 17.65
C LEU A 72 -1.33 -8.87 16.80
N GLY A 73 -0.58 -9.71 16.09
CA GLY A 73 0.45 -9.27 15.15
C GLY A 73 -0.12 -8.44 14.01
N LEU A 74 -1.20 -8.91 13.39
CA LEU A 74 -1.88 -8.21 12.30
C LEU A 74 -2.49 -6.88 12.77
N ALA A 75 -3.24 -6.90 13.86
CA ALA A 75 -3.86 -5.71 14.45
C ALA A 75 -2.80 -4.69 14.89
N GLY A 76 -1.68 -5.16 15.45
CA GLY A 76 -0.53 -4.34 15.81
C GLY A 76 0.13 -3.64 14.61
N TYR A 77 0.33 -4.37 13.50
CA TYR A 77 0.88 -3.81 12.26
C TYR A 77 0.03 -2.65 11.73
N TYR A 78 -1.29 -2.84 11.62
CA TYR A 78 -2.18 -1.79 11.13
C TYR A 78 -2.34 -0.64 12.12
N ARG A 79 -2.26 -0.89 13.43
CA ARG A 79 -2.22 0.18 14.44
C ARG A 79 -1.00 1.09 14.26
N ILE A 80 0.21 0.53 14.08
CA ILE A 80 1.42 1.35 13.88
C ILE A 80 1.32 2.14 12.57
N LEU A 81 0.86 1.48 11.49
CA LEU A 81 0.64 2.18 10.22
C LEU A 81 -0.33 3.36 10.39
N SER A 82 -1.39 3.17 11.19
CA SER A 82 -2.38 4.22 11.46
C SER A 82 -1.80 5.46 12.17
N GLN A 83 -0.71 5.28 12.92
CA GLN A 83 -0.09 6.35 13.70
C GLN A 83 1.09 7.01 12.97
N THR A 84 1.83 6.25 12.17
CA THR A 84 3.07 6.72 11.55
C THR A 84 2.84 7.31 10.15
N PHE A 85 1.89 6.78 9.38
CA PHE A 85 1.72 7.16 7.96
C PHE A 85 0.44 7.95 7.66
N LEU A 86 -0.57 7.95 8.54
CA LEU A 86 -1.85 8.66 8.33
C LEU A 86 -1.84 10.13 8.75
N ARG A 87 -0.70 10.82 8.63
CA ARG A 87 -0.54 12.20 9.11
C ARG A 87 -0.63 13.23 7.99
#